data_AF-E7NA65-F1
#
_entry.id   AF-E7NA65-F1
#
_cell.length_a   1.000
_cell.length_b   1.000
_cell.length_c   1.000
_cell.angle_alpha   90.00
_cell.angle_beta   90.00
_cell.angle_gamma   90.00
#
_symmetry.space_group_name_H-M   'P 1'
#
loop_
_entity.id
_entity.type
_entity.pdbx_description
1 polymer ?
#
loop_
_entity_poly.entity_id
_entity_poly.type
_entity_poly.pdbx_seq_one_letter_code
_entity_poly.pdbx_strand_id
1 'polypeptide(L)'
;MDRSSSGSAVISPDGRYLSLILLPAEQQTGATAADLRTHIVVLEAKTGKTVRDATVSGVVLGQALTNSALAVETAQNYFPAGSGKGILTTFSLTDASAQPSSFPTDKWLVGATRENLVLAPDLLPDDCIGGCSMMTVSLVNAAGTTAGSISGVAAVYPGGWIRRFTNPKAASDYQQRSKAVSEDEQKSLSPSREAVEQQLVNPSIKKTIDITGKTAVEQGVATGPGLLVDQKVPNGNGSTDLKPAFWLSSTDDGHPHTENLEQFSVH
;
A
#
# COMPACT_ATOMS: atom_id res chain seq x y z
N MET A 1 -1.13 10.69 11.10
CA MET A 1 -1.66 10.61 9.73
C MET A 1 -0.85 9.52 9.05
N ASP A 2 -1.30 8.28 9.14
CA ASP A 2 -0.64 7.17 8.47
C ASP A 2 -0.81 7.36 6.96
N ARG A 3 0.32 7.30 6.24
CA ARG A 3 0.39 7.53 4.80
C ARG A 3 -0.07 6.27 4.06
N SER A 4 -1.36 5.96 4.15
CA SER A 4 -1.94 4.85 3.38
C SER A 4 -1.62 5.00 1.88
N SER A 5 -1.24 3.89 1.24
CA SER A 5 -1.00 3.82 -0.20
C SER A 5 -2.30 4.01 -1.03
N SER A 6 -3.47 3.94 -0.36
CA SER A 6 -4.73 4.51 -0.81
C SER A 6 -5.41 5.32 0.31
N GLY A 7 -5.64 6.62 0.10
CA GLY A 7 -6.15 7.51 1.15
C GLY A 7 -6.58 8.87 0.62
N SER A 8 -7.04 9.77 1.50
CA SER A 8 -7.43 11.14 1.11
C SER A 8 -6.28 11.97 0.56
N ALA A 9 -5.04 11.63 0.94
CA ALA A 9 -3.81 12.15 0.36
C ALA A 9 -2.86 10.99 0.05
N VAL A 10 -2.37 10.91 -1.19
CA VAL A 10 -1.42 9.85 -1.62
C VAL A 10 -0.27 10.45 -2.42
N ILE A 11 0.91 9.83 -2.36
CA ILE A 11 2.12 10.27 -3.06
C ILE A 11 2.52 9.22 -4.10
N SER A 12 2.96 9.63 -5.29
CA SER A 12 3.46 8.71 -6.32
C SER A 12 4.73 7.98 -5.85
N PRO A 13 5.03 6.78 -6.37
CA PRO A 13 6.19 5.99 -5.95
C PRO A 13 7.52 6.76 -6.01
N ASP A 14 7.71 7.61 -7.02
CA ASP A 14 8.89 8.48 -7.15
C ASP A 14 8.83 9.78 -6.32
N GLY A 15 7.80 9.98 -5.50
CA GLY A 15 7.63 11.17 -4.66
C GLY A 15 7.24 12.43 -5.44
N ARG A 16 7.09 12.36 -6.76
CA ARG A 16 6.92 13.54 -7.62
C ARG A 16 5.53 14.14 -7.57
N TYR A 17 4.51 13.33 -7.36
CA TYR A 17 3.12 13.76 -7.39
C TYR A 17 2.43 13.50 -6.06
N LEU A 18 1.58 14.44 -5.66
CA LEU A 18 0.71 14.37 -4.50
C LEU A 18 -0.73 14.50 -4.98
N SER A 19 -1.59 13.52 -4.69
CA SER A 19 -3.01 13.59 -4.97
C SER A 19 -3.79 13.87 -3.70
N LEU A 20 -4.81 14.72 -3.80
CA LEU A 20 -5.70 15.10 -2.71
C LEU A 20 -7.15 14.94 -3.16
N ILE A 21 -7.92 14.16 -2.40
CA ILE A 21 -9.38 14.15 -2.50
C ILE A 21 -9.87 15.42 -1.79
N LEU A 22 -10.46 16.32 -2.55
CA LEU A 22 -11.12 17.51 -2.02
C LEU A 22 -12.55 17.10 -1.67
N LEU A 23 -12.96 17.41 -0.44
CA LEU A 23 -14.22 16.93 0.15
C LEU A 23 -15.39 17.08 -0.83
N PRO A 24 -16.28 16.08 -0.91
CA PRO A 24 -17.49 16.21 -1.71
C PRO A 24 -18.31 17.40 -1.20
N ALA A 25 -19.00 18.09 -2.11
CA ALA A 25 -20.03 19.04 -1.72
C ALA A 25 -21.04 18.32 -0.79
N GLU A 26 -21.53 19.00 0.25
CA GLU A 26 -22.47 18.44 1.23
C GLU A 26 -23.53 17.55 0.55
N GLN A 27 -23.63 16.31 1.03
CA GLN A 27 -24.59 15.36 0.49
C GLN A 27 -26.00 15.89 0.73
N GLN A 28 -26.65 16.34 -0.34
CA GLN A 28 -28.04 16.78 -0.25
C GLN A 28 -28.92 15.61 0.17
N THR A 29 -29.89 15.86 1.05
CA THR A 29 -30.86 14.85 1.48
C THR A 29 -31.58 14.25 0.27
N GLY A 30 -31.45 12.94 0.08
CA GLY A 30 -32.03 12.19 -1.05
C GLY A 30 -31.05 11.90 -2.20
N ALA A 31 -29.79 12.34 -2.13
CA ALA A 31 -28.78 12.04 -3.15
C ALA A 31 -28.41 10.54 -3.17
N THR A 32 -28.35 9.98 -4.38
CA THR A 32 -27.85 8.63 -4.64
C THR A 32 -26.32 8.63 -4.75
N ALA A 33 -25.69 7.44 -4.70
CA ALA A 33 -24.24 7.32 -4.95
C ALA A 33 -23.83 7.96 -6.30
N ALA A 34 -24.67 7.85 -7.32
CA ALA A 34 -24.40 8.41 -8.64
C ALA A 34 -24.49 9.94 -8.69
N ASP A 35 -25.10 10.59 -7.69
CA ASP A 35 -25.19 12.05 -7.59
C ASP A 35 -23.97 12.66 -6.90
N LEU A 36 -23.18 11.85 -6.21
CA LEU A 36 -21.93 12.28 -5.60
C LEU A 36 -20.95 12.74 -6.67
N ARG A 37 -20.36 13.92 -6.46
CA ARG A 37 -19.28 14.48 -7.27
C ARG A 37 -18.13 14.80 -6.34
N THR A 38 -16.99 14.17 -6.60
CA THR A 38 -15.77 14.36 -5.80
C THR A 38 -14.71 14.96 -6.68
N HIS A 39 -14.15 16.09 -6.23
CA HIS A 39 -13.04 16.76 -6.89
C HIS A 39 -11.72 16.19 -6.36
N ILE A 40 -10.78 15.92 -7.27
CA ILE A 40 -9.47 15.37 -6.96
C ILE A 40 -8.44 16.19 -7.71
N VAL A 41 -7.43 16.65 -6.98
CA VAL A 41 -6.32 17.41 -7.56
C VAL A 41 -5.03 16.65 -7.38
N VAL A 42 -4.20 16.68 -8.42
CA VAL A 42 -2.83 16.16 -8.38
C VAL A 42 -1.88 17.34 -8.54
N LEU A 43 -0.97 17.49 -7.60
CA LEU A 43 0.07 18.51 -7.57
C LEU A 43 1.42 17.87 -7.87
N GLU A 44 2.28 18.58 -8.58
CA GLU A 44 3.70 18.28 -8.57
C GLU A 44 4.27 18.72 -7.22
N ALA A 45 4.82 17.76 -6.47
CA ALA A 45 5.09 17.91 -5.03
C ALA A 45 6.15 18.98 -4.72
N LYS A 46 7.09 19.23 -5.65
CA LYS A 46 8.19 20.19 -5.45
C LYS A 46 7.74 21.64 -5.67
N THR A 47 6.87 21.87 -6.64
CA THR A 47 6.44 23.20 -7.10
C THR A 47 5.06 23.58 -6.60
N GLY A 48 4.25 22.59 -6.18
CA GLY A 48 2.85 22.78 -5.82
C GLY A 48 1.93 23.04 -7.02
N LYS A 49 2.45 22.94 -8.26
CA LYS A 49 1.65 23.18 -9.47
C LYS A 49 0.67 22.04 -9.71
N THR A 50 -0.59 22.36 -9.96
CA THR A 50 -1.59 21.38 -10.41
C THR A 50 -1.21 20.78 -11.76
N VAL A 51 -1.07 19.46 -11.80
CA VAL A 51 -0.80 18.67 -13.02
C VAL A 51 -2.03 17.91 -13.50
N ARG A 52 -2.99 17.63 -12.60
CA ARG A 52 -4.29 17.09 -12.96
C ARG A 52 -5.38 17.63 -12.05
N ASP A 53 -6.52 17.92 -12.65
CA ASP A 53 -7.79 18.17 -11.99
C ASP A 53 -8.77 17.13 -12.54
N ALA A 54 -9.47 16.43 -11.65
CA ALA A 54 -10.43 15.41 -12.00
C ALA A 54 -11.69 15.55 -11.15
N THR A 55 -12.84 15.32 -11.77
CA THR A 55 -14.11 15.16 -11.05
C THR A 55 -14.64 13.77 -11.36
N VAL A 56 -14.90 12.98 -10.32
CA VAL A 56 -15.46 11.63 -10.45
C VAL A 56 -16.87 11.57 -9.88
N SER A 57 -17.65 10.61 -10.37
CA SER A 57 -19.01 10.33 -9.89
C SER A 57 -19.04 8.99 -9.16
N GLY A 58 -19.85 8.88 -8.11
CA GLY A 58 -19.91 7.68 -7.27
C GLY A 58 -19.34 7.89 -5.87
N VAL A 59 -19.53 6.88 -5.01
CA VAL A 59 -18.79 6.79 -3.74
C VAL A 59 -17.33 6.54 -4.07
N VAL A 60 -16.43 7.41 -3.64
CA VAL A 60 -14.98 7.19 -3.80
C VAL A 60 -14.53 6.22 -2.72
N LEU A 61 -14.02 5.06 -3.13
CA LEU A 61 -13.48 4.03 -2.24
C LEU A 61 -11.99 4.27 -1.95
N GLY A 62 -11.27 4.85 -2.91
CA GLY A 62 -9.86 5.13 -2.75
C GLY A 62 -9.25 5.77 -4.00
N GLN A 63 -7.97 6.12 -3.88
CA GLN A 63 -7.14 6.61 -4.98
C GLN A 63 -5.72 6.07 -4.86
N ALA A 64 -4.99 6.03 -5.96
CA ALA A 64 -3.57 5.71 -5.99
C ALA A 64 -2.88 6.47 -7.13
N LEU A 65 -1.58 6.68 -7.00
CA LEU A 65 -0.75 7.29 -8.02
C LEU A 65 0.27 6.26 -8.52
N THR A 66 0.34 6.04 -9.83
CA THR A 66 1.57 5.55 -10.46
C THR A 66 2.47 6.75 -10.75
N ASN A 67 3.63 6.55 -11.37
CA ASN A 67 4.49 7.67 -11.78
C ASN A 67 3.91 8.45 -12.97
N SER A 68 2.83 7.98 -13.60
CA SER A 68 2.27 8.58 -14.81
C SER A 68 0.74 8.69 -14.83
N ALA A 69 0.04 8.14 -13.84
CA ALA A 69 -1.41 8.15 -13.79
C ALA A 69 -1.94 8.31 -12.36
N LEU A 70 -3.03 9.07 -12.24
CA LEU A 70 -3.94 8.98 -11.11
C LEU A 70 -4.96 7.87 -11.39
N ALA A 71 -5.20 7.00 -10.43
CA ALA A 71 -6.32 6.08 -10.44
C ALA A 71 -7.27 6.40 -9.28
N VAL A 72 -8.56 6.38 -9.56
CA VAL A 72 -9.61 6.61 -8.59
C VAL A 72 -10.59 5.45 -8.67
N GLU A 73 -10.84 4.81 -7.54
CA GLU A 73 -11.82 3.75 -7.41
C GLU A 73 -13.14 4.34 -6.93
N THR A 74 -14.19 4.18 -7.72
CA THR A 74 -15.55 4.56 -7.35
C THR A 74 -16.51 3.37 -7.39
N ALA A 75 -17.60 3.48 -6.65
CA ALA A 75 -18.63 2.45 -6.58
C ALA A 75 -20.02 3.05 -6.35
N GLN A 76 -21.04 2.20 -6.49
CA GLN A 76 -22.44 2.48 -6.14
C GLN A 76 -22.72 2.20 -4.65
N ASN A 77 -21.75 1.66 -3.93
CA ASN A 77 -21.82 1.37 -2.49
C ASN A 77 -20.41 1.49 -1.87
N TYR A 78 -20.27 1.30 -0.56
CA TYR A 78 -19.01 1.38 0.16
C TYR A 78 -18.13 0.11 0.01
N PHE A 79 -18.21 -0.57 -1.12
CA PHE A 79 -17.39 -1.73 -1.50
C PHE A 79 -17.45 -1.91 -3.03
N PRO A 80 -16.43 -2.50 -3.66
CA PRO A 80 -16.38 -2.60 -5.13
C PRO A 80 -17.15 -3.81 -5.69
N ALA A 81 -17.19 -4.92 -4.97
CA ALA A 81 -17.79 -6.17 -5.45
C ALA A 81 -19.33 -6.16 -5.48
N GLY A 82 -19.93 -7.10 -6.22
CA GLY A 82 -21.38 -7.35 -6.20
C GLY A 82 -22.23 -6.12 -6.54
N SER A 83 -23.11 -5.71 -5.61
CA SER A 83 -23.94 -4.52 -5.77
C SER A 83 -23.16 -3.19 -5.75
N GLY A 84 -21.90 -3.23 -5.33
CA GLY A 84 -20.96 -2.12 -5.38
C GLY A 84 -20.63 -1.66 -6.80
N LYS A 85 -20.53 -2.57 -7.77
CA LYS A 85 -20.19 -2.28 -9.17
C LYS A 85 -19.00 -1.32 -9.31
N GLY A 86 -17.89 -1.68 -8.69
CA GLY A 86 -16.66 -0.89 -8.66
C GLY A 86 -16.14 -0.56 -10.06
N ILE A 87 -15.63 0.66 -10.21
CA ILE A 87 -15.00 1.17 -11.43
C ILE A 87 -13.68 1.83 -11.03
N LEU A 88 -12.61 1.49 -11.74
CA LEU A 88 -11.36 2.22 -11.71
C LEU A 88 -11.31 3.18 -12.89
N THR A 89 -11.23 4.47 -12.59
CA THR A 89 -11.01 5.53 -13.58
C THR A 89 -9.57 6.04 -13.47
N THR A 90 -8.85 6.04 -14.59
CA THR A 90 -7.46 6.49 -14.64
C THR A 90 -7.30 7.75 -15.47
N PHE A 91 -6.46 8.66 -14.98
CA PHE A 91 -6.18 9.96 -15.56
C PHE A 91 -4.68 10.08 -15.80
N SER A 92 -4.28 10.38 -17.05
CA SER A 92 -2.88 10.62 -17.37
C SER A 92 -2.34 11.88 -16.68
N LEU A 93 -1.17 11.77 -16.06
CA LEU A 93 -0.42 12.88 -15.46
C LEU A 93 0.56 13.51 -16.46
N THR A 94 0.91 12.80 -17.53
CA THR A 94 1.83 13.28 -18.57
C THR A 94 1.09 13.93 -19.74
N ASP A 95 -0.19 13.62 -19.91
CA ASP A 95 -1.08 14.23 -20.89
C ASP A 95 -2.40 14.62 -20.23
N ALA A 96 -2.47 15.88 -19.78
CA ALA A 96 -3.67 16.43 -19.15
C ALA A 96 -4.89 16.47 -20.11
N SER A 97 -4.65 16.48 -21.42
CA SER A 97 -5.70 16.52 -22.45
C SER A 97 -6.26 15.14 -22.80
N ALA A 98 -5.55 14.06 -22.44
CA ALA A 98 -6.02 12.70 -22.64
C ALA A 98 -7.34 12.46 -21.88
N GLN A 99 -8.28 11.82 -22.57
CA GLN A 99 -9.50 11.33 -21.95
C GLN A 99 -9.16 10.27 -20.89
N PRO A 100 -9.90 10.25 -19.77
CA PRO A 100 -9.73 9.21 -18.78
C PRO A 100 -10.10 7.84 -19.34
N SER A 101 -9.39 6.81 -18.89
CA SER A 101 -9.78 5.41 -19.14
C SER A 101 -10.59 4.90 -17.95
N SER A 102 -11.48 3.94 -18.17
CA SER A 102 -12.24 3.33 -17.08
C SER A 102 -12.50 1.86 -17.34
N PHE A 103 -12.42 1.05 -16.29
CA PHE A 103 -12.69 -0.38 -16.35
C PHE A 103 -13.32 -0.87 -15.03
N PRO A 104 -14.17 -1.90 -15.07
CA PRO A 104 -14.81 -2.43 -13.88
C PRO A 104 -13.80 -3.16 -12.98
N THR A 105 -14.04 -3.15 -11.67
CA THR A 105 -13.28 -3.93 -10.68
C THR A 105 -14.21 -4.50 -9.62
N ASP A 106 -13.91 -5.71 -9.18
CA ASP A 106 -14.50 -6.35 -8.00
C ASP A 106 -13.51 -6.38 -6.81
N LYS A 107 -12.32 -5.81 -7.00
CA LYS A 107 -11.20 -5.76 -6.04
C LYS A 107 -10.92 -4.33 -5.62
N TRP A 108 -10.48 -4.19 -4.37
CA TRP A 108 -10.08 -2.93 -3.76
C TRP A 108 -8.77 -2.39 -4.32
N LEU A 109 -8.71 -1.09 -4.57
CA LEU A 109 -7.48 -0.37 -4.84
C LEU A 109 -6.69 -0.13 -3.55
N VAL A 110 -5.60 -0.87 -3.37
CA VAL A 110 -4.79 -0.86 -2.14
C VAL A 110 -3.39 -0.27 -2.34
N GLY A 111 -3.16 0.42 -3.46
CA GLY A 111 -1.90 1.12 -3.73
C GLY A 111 -1.45 1.04 -5.18
N ALA A 112 -0.18 1.41 -5.40
CA ALA A 112 0.42 1.42 -6.72
C ALA A 112 1.94 1.23 -6.67
N THR A 113 2.47 0.69 -7.76
CA THR A 113 3.88 0.66 -8.14
C THR A 113 4.15 1.76 -9.17
N ARG A 114 5.39 1.87 -9.71
CA ARG A 114 5.72 2.93 -10.67
C ARG A 114 4.83 2.91 -11.91
N GLU A 115 4.38 1.73 -12.33
CA GLU A 115 3.64 1.52 -13.58
C GLU A 115 2.30 0.77 -13.42
N ASN A 116 2.09 0.07 -12.30
CA ASN A 116 0.88 -0.73 -12.07
C ASN A 116 0.14 -0.31 -10.80
N LEU A 117 -1.19 -0.36 -10.84
CA LEU A 117 -2.08 -0.36 -9.69
C LEU A 117 -2.02 -1.71 -8.99
N VAL A 118 -2.20 -1.71 -7.67
CA VAL A 118 -2.24 -2.92 -6.83
C VAL A 118 -3.67 -3.13 -6.35
N LEU A 119 -4.28 -4.23 -6.78
CA LEU A 119 -5.66 -4.57 -6.44
C LEU A 119 -5.73 -5.80 -5.55
N ALA A 120 -6.55 -5.74 -4.51
CA ALA A 120 -6.69 -6.79 -3.51
C ALA A 120 -8.14 -7.30 -3.41
N PRO A 121 -8.36 -8.60 -3.14
CA PRO A 121 -9.71 -9.14 -2.94
C PRO A 121 -10.42 -8.56 -1.71
N ASP A 122 -9.67 -8.06 -0.73
CA ASP A 122 -10.18 -7.40 0.47
C ASP A 122 -9.23 -6.28 0.89
N LEU A 123 -9.63 -5.44 1.85
CA LEU A 123 -8.74 -4.42 2.43
C LEU A 123 -7.56 -5.07 3.16
N LEU A 124 -6.38 -4.45 3.08
CA LEU A 124 -5.23 -4.85 3.90
C LEU A 124 -5.46 -4.35 5.33
N PRO A 125 -5.37 -5.21 6.37
CA PRO A 125 -5.46 -4.74 7.75
C PRO A 125 -4.26 -3.88 8.14
N ASP A 126 -4.52 -2.73 8.78
CA ASP A 126 -3.50 -1.71 9.13
C ASP A 126 -2.50 -2.19 10.19
N ASP A 127 -2.93 -2.97 11.18
CA ASP A 127 -2.09 -3.43 12.30
C ASP A 127 -2.01 -4.96 12.40
N CYS A 128 -0.88 -5.53 11.99
CA CYS A 128 -0.57 -6.95 12.14
C CYS A 128 0.01 -7.29 13.52
N ILE A 129 -0.72 -7.02 14.60
CA ILE A 129 -0.46 -7.65 15.91
C ILE A 129 -1.51 -8.75 16.11
N GLY A 130 -1.22 -9.97 15.64
CA GLY A 130 -2.06 -11.16 15.97
C GLY A 130 -2.60 -11.99 14.81
N GLY A 131 -2.25 -11.73 13.56
CA GLY A 131 -2.46 -12.66 12.44
C GLY A 131 -3.26 -12.06 11.29
N CYS A 132 -2.52 -11.64 10.27
CA CYS A 132 -3.04 -11.06 9.04
C CYS A 132 -3.39 -12.14 8.02
N SER A 133 -4.60 -12.06 7.47
CA SER A 133 -4.98 -12.82 6.28
C SER A 133 -4.10 -12.35 5.13
N MET A 134 -3.09 -13.16 4.79
CA MET A 134 -2.30 -12.91 3.60
C MET A 134 -3.16 -13.13 2.36
N MET A 135 -2.95 -12.29 1.36
CA MET A 135 -3.71 -12.39 0.12
C MET A 135 -2.83 -12.35 -1.12
N THR A 136 -3.46 -12.70 -2.23
CA THR A 136 -2.88 -12.53 -3.55
C THR A 136 -3.38 -11.22 -4.13
N VAL A 137 -2.47 -10.28 -4.39
CA VAL A 137 -2.80 -9.02 -5.07
C VAL A 137 -2.58 -9.16 -6.57
N SER A 138 -3.35 -8.42 -7.35
CA SER A 138 -3.18 -8.29 -8.79
C SER A 138 -2.49 -6.97 -9.13
N LEU A 139 -1.57 -7.02 -10.08
CA LEU A 139 -0.95 -5.84 -10.67
C LEU A 139 -1.67 -5.54 -11.99
N VAL A 140 -2.22 -4.35 -12.13
CA VAL A 140 -2.98 -3.93 -13.31
C VAL A 140 -2.46 -2.58 -13.78
N ASN A 141 -2.21 -2.44 -15.07
CA ASN A 141 -1.75 -1.15 -15.62
C ASN A 141 -2.89 -0.12 -15.67
N ALA A 142 -2.57 1.13 -16.01
CA ALA A 142 -3.56 2.20 -16.07
C ALA A 142 -4.68 1.98 -17.11
N ALA A 143 -4.50 1.07 -18.07
CA ALA A 143 -5.50 0.71 -19.09
C ALA A 143 -6.35 -0.50 -18.68
N GLY A 144 -6.20 -1.04 -17.46
CA GLY A 144 -6.95 -2.20 -16.99
C GLY A 144 -6.40 -3.56 -17.44
N THR A 145 -5.20 -3.60 -18.04
CA THR A 145 -4.56 -4.87 -18.43
C THR A 145 -3.78 -5.45 -17.26
N THR A 146 -3.99 -6.73 -16.97
CA THR A 146 -3.25 -7.47 -15.94
C THR A 146 -1.77 -7.59 -16.30
N ALA A 147 -0.91 -7.09 -15.42
CA ALA A 147 0.55 -7.19 -15.51
C ALA A 147 1.11 -8.37 -14.72
N GLY A 148 0.38 -8.87 -13.71
CA GLY A 148 0.79 -10.04 -12.92
C GLY A 148 0.08 -10.13 -11.58
N SER A 149 0.59 -10.97 -10.68
CA SER A 149 0.08 -11.10 -9.31
C SER A 149 1.21 -11.44 -8.33
N ILE A 150 0.99 -11.13 -7.06
CA ILE A 150 1.92 -11.42 -5.97
C ILE A 150 1.15 -12.11 -4.86
N SER A 151 1.60 -13.31 -4.48
CA SER A 151 0.98 -14.09 -3.40
C SER A 151 1.59 -13.77 -2.04
N GLY A 152 0.82 -14.03 -0.99
CA GLY A 152 1.31 -13.93 0.39
C GLY A 152 1.48 -12.49 0.88
N VAL A 153 0.84 -11.52 0.23
CA VAL A 153 0.96 -10.11 0.57
C VAL A 153 0.31 -9.83 1.92
N ALA A 154 1.03 -9.08 2.74
CA ALA A 154 0.64 -8.67 4.08
C ALA A 154 0.70 -7.15 4.29
N ALA A 155 1.28 -6.38 3.37
CA ALA A 155 1.19 -4.91 3.33
C ALA A 155 1.63 -4.38 1.96
N VAL A 156 1.13 -3.20 1.58
CA VAL A 156 1.54 -2.43 0.40
C VAL A 156 1.91 -1.03 0.87
N TYR A 157 3.17 -0.66 0.67
CA TYR A 157 3.76 0.58 1.13
C TYR A 157 3.95 1.59 -0.02
N PRO A 158 4.11 2.88 0.29
CA PRO A 158 4.62 3.89 -0.63
C PRO A 158 5.90 3.45 -1.34
N GLY A 159 6.15 4.02 -2.52
CA GLY A 159 7.30 3.63 -3.36
C GLY A 159 7.12 2.30 -4.13
N GLY A 160 5.96 1.64 -3.98
CA GLY A 160 5.65 0.39 -4.67
C GLY A 160 6.24 -0.85 -3.99
N TRP A 161 6.63 -0.74 -2.71
CA TRP A 161 7.12 -1.86 -1.92
C TRP A 161 5.99 -2.68 -1.34
N ILE A 162 6.09 -4.00 -1.44
CA ILE A 162 5.06 -4.94 -1.01
C ILE A 162 5.69 -5.92 -0.03
N ARG A 163 5.19 -5.95 1.21
CA ARG A 163 5.57 -6.97 2.20
C ARG A 163 4.79 -8.24 1.92
N ARG A 164 5.51 -9.36 1.82
CA ARG A 164 4.89 -10.68 1.64
C ARG A 164 5.60 -11.76 2.43
N PHE A 165 4.88 -12.84 2.71
CA PHE A 165 5.45 -14.11 3.13
C PHE A 165 5.85 -14.94 1.91
N THR A 166 7.02 -15.58 1.97
CA THR A 166 7.51 -16.43 0.87
C THR A 166 6.66 -17.69 0.72
N ASN A 167 6.29 -18.30 1.85
CA ASN A 167 5.40 -19.44 1.95
C ASN A 167 4.10 -19.06 2.71
N PRO A 168 3.11 -18.47 2.03
CA PRO A 168 1.88 -18.03 2.70
C PRO A 168 1.06 -19.18 3.30
N LYS A 169 1.21 -20.41 2.79
CA LYS A 169 0.56 -21.58 3.39
C LYS A 169 1.17 -21.90 4.76
N ALA A 170 2.50 -22.00 4.85
CA ALA A 170 3.17 -22.28 6.13
C ALA A 170 2.90 -21.17 7.16
N ALA A 171 2.92 -19.91 6.71
CA ALA A 171 2.58 -18.77 7.56
C ALA A 171 1.13 -18.83 8.07
N SER A 172 0.16 -19.15 7.19
CA SER A 172 -1.25 -19.30 7.58
C SER A 172 -1.46 -20.47 8.54
N ASP A 173 -0.87 -21.62 8.24
CA ASP A 173 -0.96 -22.83 9.07
C ASP A 173 -0.42 -22.54 10.49
N TYR A 174 0.70 -21.80 10.59
CA TYR A 174 1.24 -21.37 11.87
C TYR A 174 0.34 -20.38 12.61
N GLN A 175 -0.19 -19.36 11.91
CA GLN A 175 -1.08 -18.37 12.52
C GLN A 175 -2.38 -19.03 13.04
N GLN A 176 -2.95 -19.98 12.31
CA GLN A 176 -4.14 -20.71 12.75
C GLN A 176 -3.86 -21.54 14.00
N ARG A 177 -2.73 -22.26 14.04
CA ARG A 177 -2.30 -22.99 15.25
C ARG A 177 -2.09 -22.05 16.43
N SER A 178 -1.40 -20.93 16.20
CA SER A 178 -1.14 -19.93 17.23
C SER A 178 -2.41 -19.30 17.80
N LYS A 179 -3.49 -19.17 17.01
CA LYS A 179 -4.80 -18.67 17.47
C LYS A 179 -5.65 -19.73 18.19
N ALA A 180 -5.34 -21.00 17.99
CA ALA A 180 -6.12 -22.12 18.52
C ALA A 180 -5.63 -22.62 19.89
N VAL A 181 -4.46 -22.17 20.34
CA VAL A 181 -3.84 -22.58 21.61
C VAL A 181 -3.98 -21.48 22.66
N SER A 182 -3.83 -21.83 23.94
CA SER A 182 -3.79 -20.85 25.03
C SER A 182 -2.56 -19.94 24.94
N GLU A 183 -2.58 -18.77 25.61
CA GLU A 183 -1.45 -17.83 25.61
C GLU A 183 -0.14 -18.47 26.13
N ASP A 184 -0.22 -19.39 27.10
CA ASP A 184 0.96 -20.06 27.65
C ASP A 184 1.52 -21.12 26.70
N GLU A 185 0.66 -21.83 25.96
CA GLU A 185 1.07 -22.71 24.88
C GLU A 185 1.62 -21.92 23.69
N GLN A 186 1.06 -20.75 23.40
CA GLN A 186 1.51 -19.85 22.34
C GLN A 186 2.96 -19.40 22.55
N LYS A 187 3.36 -19.12 23.81
CA LYS A 187 4.76 -18.79 24.16
C LYS A 187 5.75 -19.91 23.86
N SER A 188 5.27 -21.17 23.91
CA SER A 188 6.08 -22.37 23.63
C SER A 188 6.00 -22.80 22.17
N LEU A 189 5.05 -22.25 21.41
CA LEU A 189 4.84 -22.56 20.00
C LEU A 189 5.91 -21.86 19.16
N SER A 190 6.81 -22.64 18.56
CA SER A 190 7.84 -22.11 17.66
C SER A 190 7.40 -22.24 16.21
N PRO A 191 7.51 -21.17 15.40
CA PRO A 191 7.24 -21.28 13.96
C PRO A 191 8.35 -22.06 13.26
N SER A 192 7.99 -22.72 12.15
CA SER A 192 9.00 -23.17 11.21
C SER A 192 9.64 -21.97 10.52
N ARG A 193 10.86 -22.14 10.00
CA ARG A 193 11.54 -21.10 9.22
C ARG A 193 10.66 -20.59 8.07
N GLU A 194 10.06 -21.51 7.32
CA GLU A 194 9.18 -21.20 6.19
C GLU A 194 7.95 -20.37 6.60
N ALA A 195 7.46 -20.53 7.83
CA ALA A 195 6.28 -19.80 8.32
C ALA A 195 6.57 -18.33 8.66
N VAL A 196 7.83 -17.95 8.86
CA VAL A 196 8.24 -16.58 9.23
C VAL A 196 9.00 -15.85 8.13
N GLU A 197 9.42 -16.56 7.08
CA GLU A 197 10.15 -15.96 5.97
C GLU A 197 9.33 -14.88 5.26
N GLN A 198 9.86 -13.66 5.31
CA GLN A 198 9.22 -12.47 4.78
C GLN A 198 10.15 -11.68 3.89
N GLN A 199 9.58 -11.06 2.87
CA GLN A 199 10.30 -10.26 1.90
C GLN A 199 9.57 -8.94 1.65
N LEU A 200 10.35 -7.91 1.36
CA LEU A 200 9.91 -6.73 0.63
C LEU A 200 10.16 -6.98 -0.86
N VAL A 201 9.12 -6.81 -1.68
CA VAL A 201 9.20 -6.94 -3.13
C VAL A 201 8.83 -5.62 -3.78
N ASN A 202 9.62 -5.17 -4.75
CA ASN A 202 9.27 -4.05 -5.62
C ASN A 202 9.30 -4.51 -7.08
N PRO A 203 8.12 -4.72 -7.70
CA PRO A 203 8.02 -5.22 -9.08
C PRO A 203 8.67 -4.29 -10.11
N SER A 204 8.56 -2.98 -9.92
CA SER A 204 9.03 -1.96 -10.88
C SER A 204 10.54 -2.01 -11.09
N ILE A 205 11.29 -2.24 -10.01
CA ILE A 205 12.77 -2.32 -10.02
C ILE A 205 13.28 -3.76 -9.94
N LYS A 206 12.36 -4.75 -9.93
CA LYS A 206 12.67 -6.18 -9.85
C LYS A 206 13.56 -6.53 -8.66
N LYS A 207 13.30 -5.91 -7.51
CA LYS A 207 14.04 -6.15 -6.26
C LYS A 207 13.21 -6.93 -5.27
N THR A 208 13.93 -7.79 -4.54
CA THR A 208 13.42 -8.54 -3.40
C THR A 208 14.44 -8.47 -2.28
N ILE A 209 13.99 -8.15 -1.08
CA ILE A 209 14.84 -8.00 0.11
C ILE A 209 14.26 -8.88 1.21
N ASP A 210 15.09 -9.74 1.80
CA ASP A 210 14.69 -10.51 2.98
C ASP A 210 14.55 -9.59 4.19
N ILE A 211 13.40 -9.68 4.85
CA ILE A 211 13.10 -8.93 6.08
C ILE A 211 12.65 -9.89 7.19
N THR A 212 13.08 -11.14 7.12
CA THR A 212 12.73 -12.15 8.12
C THR A 212 13.22 -11.72 9.50
N GLY A 213 12.30 -11.69 10.48
CA GLY A 213 12.60 -11.19 11.84
C GLY A 213 12.77 -9.67 11.95
N LYS A 214 12.46 -8.92 10.88
CA LYS A 214 12.50 -7.46 10.85
C LYS A 214 11.09 -6.88 10.69
N THR A 215 10.94 -5.59 10.95
CA THR A 215 9.69 -4.85 10.75
C THR A 215 9.98 -3.68 9.83
N ALA A 216 9.15 -3.51 8.80
CA ALA A 216 9.22 -2.37 7.89
C ALA A 216 8.12 -1.37 8.25
N VAL A 217 8.51 -0.11 8.41
CA VAL A 217 7.63 1.01 8.71
C VAL A 217 7.88 2.14 7.71
N GLU A 218 6.84 2.87 7.39
CA GLU A 218 6.95 4.04 6.52
C GLU A 218 7.65 5.17 7.23
N GLN A 219 8.67 5.73 6.58
CA GLN A 219 9.52 6.75 7.19
C GLN A 219 9.94 7.77 6.15
N GLY A 220 9.94 9.05 6.52
CA GLY A 220 10.59 10.08 5.72
C GLY A 220 12.09 9.90 5.77
N VAL A 221 12.75 9.85 4.61
CA VAL A 221 14.20 9.76 4.46
C VAL A 221 14.72 10.99 3.74
N ALA A 222 16.04 11.18 3.70
CA ALA A 222 16.67 12.37 3.11
C ALA A 222 16.24 12.66 1.65
N THR A 223 15.85 11.63 0.90
CA THR A 223 15.45 11.70 -0.50
C THR A 223 13.92 11.72 -0.71
N GLY A 224 13.12 11.73 0.36
CA GLY A 224 11.65 11.79 0.28
C GLY A 224 10.96 10.66 1.06
N PRO A 225 9.84 10.11 0.57
CA PRO A 225 9.23 8.93 1.16
C PRO A 225 10.19 7.74 1.13
N GLY A 226 10.12 6.89 2.16
CA GLY A 226 10.94 5.70 2.26
C GLY A 226 10.36 4.69 3.25
N LEU A 227 11.11 3.61 3.43
CA LEU A 227 10.85 2.59 4.44
C LEU A 227 12.04 2.52 5.38
N LEU A 228 11.77 2.52 6.68
CA LEU A 228 12.73 2.10 7.70
C LEU A 228 12.49 0.63 8.00
N VAL A 229 13.56 -0.15 8.01
CA VAL A 229 13.51 -1.56 8.39
C VAL A 229 14.27 -1.74 9.70
N ASP A 230 13.52 -2.09 10.75
CA ASP A 230 14.03 -2.30 12.09
C ASP A 230 14.21 -3.79 12.38
N GLN A 231 15.31 -4.10 13.06
CA GLN A 231 15.56 -5.40 13.62
C GLN A 231 15.07 -5.46 15.06
N LYS A 232 14.31 -6.53 15.35
CA LYS A 232 13.93 -6.92 16.70
C LYS A 232 15.15 -7.51 17.42
N VAL A 233 15.60 -6.85 18.49
CA VAL A 233 16.73 -7.28 19.31
C VAL A 233 16.26 -7.53 20.73
N PRO A 234 16.44 -8.75 21.29
CA PRO A 234 16.07 -9.02 22.68
C PRO A 234 16.79 -8.07 23.62
N ASN A 235 16.05 -7.42 24.51
CA ASN A 235 16.63 -6.75 25.66
C ASN A 235 16.68 -7.73 26.84
N GLY A 236 17.67 -7.59 27.72
CA GLY A 236 17.92 -8.51 28.84
C GLY A 236 16.78 -8.65 29.85
N ASN A 237 15.68 -7.89 29.66
CA ASN A 237 14.51 -7.87 30.53
C ASN A 237 13.34 -8.71 29.97
N GLY A 238 13.57 -9.53 28.94
CA GLY A 238 12.54 -10.36 28.31
C GLY A 238 11.62 -9.58 27.36
N SER A 239 11.98 -8.35 27.01
CA SER A 239 11.33 -7.53 25.97
C SER A 239 12.25 -7.45 24.74
N THR A 240 11.82 -6.74 23.70
CA THR A 240 12.55 -6.59 22.43
C THR A 240 12.62 -5.12 22.07
N ASP A 241 13.83 -4.63 21.79
CA ASP A 241 14.05 -3.28 21.26
C ASP A 241 14.03 -3.35 19.72
N LEU A 242 13.54 -2.28 19.09
CA LEU A 242 13.67 -2.08 17.65
C LEU A 242 14.94 -1.28 17.39
N LYS A 243 15.84 -1.83 16.57
CA LYS A 243 17.05 -1.15 16.11
C LYS A 243 17.01 -0.96 14.60
N PRO A 244 17.22 0.26 14.08
CA PRO A 244 17.37 0.51 12.66
C PRO A 244 18.41 -0.45 12.05
N ALA A 245 18.01 -1.21 11.03
CA ALA A 245 18.89 -2.11 10.30
C ALA A 245 19.31 -1.52 8.95
N PHE A 246 18.33 -0.98 8.22
CA PHE A 246 18.56 -0.22 6.99
C PHE A 246 17.31 0.62 6.67
N TRP A 247 17.44 1.56 5.76
CA TRP A 247 16.31 2.26 5.16
C TRP A 247 16.33 2.12 3.63
N LEU A 248 15.17 2.33 3.00
CA LEU A 248 14.98 2.30 1.55
C LEU A 248 14.38 3.63 1.11
N SER A 249 14.97 4.24 0.09
CA SER A 249 14.34 5.37 -0.61
C SER A 249 13.31 4.88 -1.63
N SER A 250 12.21 5.62 -1.78
CA SER A 250 11.26 5.37 -2.87
C SER A 250 11.80 5.76 -4.26
N THR A 251 12.82 6.64 -4.30
CA THR A 251 13.38 7.20 -5.54
C THR A 251 14.60 6.44 -6.07
N ASP A 252 15.14 5.49 -5.30
CA ASP A 252 16.38 4.79 -5.67
C ASP A 252 16.10 3.44 -6.40
N ASP A 253 17.16 2.68 -6.64
CA ASP A 253 17.17 1.35 -7.26
C ASP A 253 16.81 0.21 -6.28
N GLY A 254 16.37 0.58 -5.08
CA GLY A 254 16.03 -0.32 -3.98
C GLY A 254 17.23 -0.89 -3.24
N HIS A 255 18.39 -0.21 -3.27
CA HIS A 255 19.48 -0.57 -2.39
C HIS A 255 19.13 -0.30 -0.92
N PRO A 256 19.44 -1.23 0.00
CA PRO A 256 19.42 -0.97 1.43
C PRO A 256 20.49 0.05 1.81
N HIS A 257 20.10 1.14 2.47
CA HIS A 257 21.02 2.12 3.05
C HIS A 257 21.29 1.78 4.51
N THR A 258 22.56 1.71 4.89
CA THR A 258 22.99 1.37 6.27
C THR A 258 23.75 2.52 6.94
N GLU A 259 23.98 3.59 6.20
CA GLU A 259 24.49 4.86 6.66
C GLU A 259 23.41 5.70 7.34
N ASN A 260 23.85 6.59 8.22
CA ASN A 260 23.04 7.58 8.93
C ASN A 260 21.85 6.98 9.71
N LEU A 261 21.97 5.74 10.22
CA LEU A 261 20.88 5.08 10.95
C LEU A 261 20.58 5.74 12.30
N GLU A 262 21.55 6.46 12.86
CA GLU A 262 21.40 7.23 14.09
C GLU A 262 20.30 8.29 14.00
N GLN A 263 19.96 8.76 12.79
CA GLN A 263 18.86 9.70 12.57
C GLN A 263 17.48 9.13 12.92
N PHE A 264 17.35 7.79 12.92
CA PHE A 264 16.10 7.08 13.24
C PHE A 264 16.07 6.52 14.67
N SER A 265 17.18 6.65 15.40
CA SER A 265 17.24 6.22 16.79
C SER A 265 16.60 7.29 17.66
N VAL A 266 15.40 7.01 18.17
CA VAL A 266 14.72 7.86 19.16
C VAL A 266 15.64 7.99 20.38
N HIS A 267 16.03 9.23 20.71
CA HIS A 267 16.66 9.57 22.00
C HIS A 267 15.58 9.72 23.08
#